data_AF-A0A955MGT8-F1
#
_entry.id   AF-A0A955MGT8-F1
#
_cell.length_a   1.000
_cell.length_b   1.000
_cell.length_c   1.000
_cell.angle_alpha   90.00
_cell.angle_beta   90.00
_cell.angle_gamma   90.00
#
_symmetry.space_group_name_H-M   'P 1'
#
loop_
_entity.id
_entity.type
_entity.pdbx_description
1 polymer ?
#
loop_
_entity_poly.entity_id
_entity_poly.type
_entity_poly.pdbx_seq_one_letter_code
_entity_poly.pdbx_strand_id
1 'polypeptide(L)'
;MPQKKLKNHTLDQYLKILSEKTPTPGGGSVAALTGALAVGLISMVAQYSLGKSKDKAVERKIAKILSQSQKIRDQFLELVDLDAQAYQKVVAARRLSKSKQRTAAQAARKVPIKICRICYQAIDLTPYLVVYGNQYLLSDIKVALELLEAAFQSAQALINTE
;
A
#
# COMPACT_ATOMS: atom_id res chain seq x y z
N MET A 1 -9.69 14.16 -21.84
CA MET A 1 -8.61 14.46 -20.85
C MET A 1 -8.24 13.16 -20.17
N PRO A 2 -6.95 12.85 -19.94
CA PRO A 2 -6.58 11.67 -19.16
C PRO A 2 -7.20 11.76 -17.77
N GLN A 3 -7.85 10.69 -17.33
CA GLN A 3 -8.46 10.62 -16.01
C GLN A 3 -7.37 10.86 -14.95
N LYS A 4 -7.61 11.77 -14.01
CA LYS A 4 -6.66 12.08 -12.93
C LYS A 4 -6.36 10.81 -12.16
N LYS A 5 -5.08 10.50 -11.91
CA LYS A 5 -4.68 9.34 -11.10
C LYS A 5 -5.33 9.39 -9.72
N LEU A 6 -5.83 8.26 -9.21
CA LEU A 6 -6.48 8.15 -7.91
C LEU A 6 -5.57 8.67 -6.80
N LYS A 7 -4.28 8.33 -6.84
CA LYS A 7 -3.29 8.79 -5.85
C LYS A 7 -3.10 10.32 -5.78
N ASN A 8 -3.59 11.08 -6.77
CA ASN A 8 -3.49 12.54 -6.80
C ASN A 8 -4.79 13.23 -6.35
N HIS A 9 -5.80 12.48 -5.92
CA HIS A 9 -7.01 13.04 -5.33
C HIS A 9 -6.75 13.43 -3.87
N THR A 10 -7.50 14.42 -3.39
CA THR A 10 -7.61 14.62 -1.93
C THR A 10 -8.30 13.40 -1.32
N LEU A 11 -8.13 13.18 0.00
CA LEU A 11 -8.84 12.09 0.68
C LEU A 11 -10.36 12.21 0.53
N ASP A 12 -10.90 13.43 0.64
CA ASP A 12 -12.32 13.73 0.41
C ASP A 12 -12.78 13.30 -0.99
N GLN A 13 -12.02 13.68 -2.03
CA GLN A 13 -12.34 13.30 -3.41
C GLN A 13 -12.26 11.78 -3.62
N TYR A 14 -11.23 11.12 -3.08
CA TYR A 14 -11.09 9.67 -3.19
C TYR A 14 -12.26 8.93 -2.51
N LEU A 15 -12.63 9.35 -1.29
CA LEU A 15 -13.73 8.75 -0.53
C LEU A 15 -15.08 8.98 -1.21
N LYS A 16 -15.29 10.17 -1.79
CA LYS A 16 -16.48 10.46 -2.59
C LYS A 16 -16.61 9.47 -3.75
N ILE A 17 -15.57 9.35 -4.59
CA ILE A 17 -15.59 8.45 -5.76
C ILE A 17 -15.72 6.98 -5.33
N LEU A 18 -15.05 6.55 -4.25
CA LEU A 18 -15.17 5.21 -3.69
C LEU A 18 -16.61 4.85 -3.31
N SER A 19 -17.39 5.83 -2.86
CA SER A 19 -18.80 5.65 -2.48
C SER A 19 -19.80 5.78 -3.64
N GLU A 20 -19.34 6.16 -4.84
CA GLU A 20 -20.20 6.30 -6.01
C GLU A 20 -20.52 4.95 -6.65
N LYS A 21 -21.61 4.90 -7.43
CA LYS A 21 -22.02 3.71 -8.21
C LYS A 21 -21.14 3.53 -9.46
N THR A 22 -19.83 3.44 -9.26
CA THR A 22 -18.82 3.23 -10.29
C THR A 22 -18.02 1.96 -10.00
N PRO A 23 -17.43 1.30 -11.02
CA PRO A 23 -16.70 0.05 -10.81
C PRO A 23 -15.36 0.23 -10.08
N THR A 24 -14.83 1.46 -9.97
CA THR A 24 -13.50 1.75 -9.40
C THR A 24 -13.48 3.13 -8.76
N PRO A 25 -12.76 3.34 -7.63
CA PRO A 25 -11.86 2.40 -6.96
C PRO A 25 -12.59 1.29 -6.20
N GLY A 26 -11.94 0.14 -6.04
CA GLY A 26 -12.46 -1.02 -5.30
C GLY A 26 -11.63 -1.37 -4.06
N GLY A 27 -11.87 -2.55 -3.51
CA GLY A 27 -11.21 -3.02 -2.29
C GLY A 27 -9.69 -3.12 -2.39
N GLY A 28 -9.13 -3.45 -3.56
CA GLY A 28 -7.68 -3.54 -3.75
C GLY A 28 -7.00 -2.17 -3.71
N SER A 29 -7.63 -1.16 -4.31
CA SER A 29 -7.24 0.24 -4.22
C SER A 29 -7.25 0.73 -2.76
N VAL A 30 -8.27 0.34 -1.98
CA VAL A 30 -8.33 0.66 -0.54
C VAL A 30 -7.23 -0.07 0.23
N ALA A 31 -7.00 -1.36 -0.01
CA ALA A 31 -5.92 -2.12 0.63
C ALA A 31 -4.54 -1.51 0.35
N ALA A 32 -4.29 -1.09 -0.89
CA ALA A 32 -3.06 -0.39 -1.26
C ALA A 32 -2.92 0.96 -0.55
N LEU A 33 -3.99 1.76 -0.47
CA LEU A 33 -3.98 3.03 0.26
C LEU A 33 -3.72 2.83 1.75
N THR A 34 -4.33 1.83 2.37
CA THR A 34 -4.07 1.45 3.77
C THR A 34 -2.60 1.10 3.99
N GLY A 35 -1.99 0.33 3.08
CA GLY A 35 -0.55 0.06 3.10
C GLY A 35 0.30 1.33 2.97
N ALA A 36 -0.07 2.27 2.09
CA ALA A 36 0.62 3.55 1.96
C ALA A 36 0.56 4.38 3.25
N LEU A 37 -0.59 4.44 3.91
CA LEU A 37 -0.77 5.13 5.20
C LEU A 37 0.12 4.52 6.28
N ALA A 38 0.12 3.19 6.40
CA ALA A 38 0.94 2.47 7.36
C ALA A 38 2.44 2.73 7.17
N VAL A 39 2.92 2.68 5.92
CA VAL A 39 4.33 2.97 5.63
C VAL A 39 4.66 4.45 5.76
N GLY A 40 3.68 5.33 5.64
CA GLY A 40 3.78 6.73 6.05
C GLY A 40 4.20 6.87 7.52
N LEU A 41 3.57 6.12 8.43
CA LEU A 41 3.94 6.09 9.84
C LEU A 41 5.36 5.54 10.06
N ILE A 42 5.73 4.44 9.39
CA ILE A 42 7.10 3.90 9.46
C ILE A 42 8.13 4.95 9.02
N SER A 43 7.84 5.67 7.93
CA SER A 43 8.70 6.74 7.42
C SER A 43 8.80 7.90 8.42
N MET A 44 7.68 8.28 9.04
CA MET A 44 7.65 9.30 10.10
C MET A 44 8.53 8.90 11.28
N VAL A 45 8.41 7.66 11.79
CA VAL A 45 9.25 7.18 12.90
C VAL A 45 10.72 7.20 12.51
N ALA A 46 11.09 6.70 11.34
CA ALA A 46 12.47 6.74 10.86
C ALA A 46 12.99 8.19 10.76
N GLN A 47 12.19 9.12 10.23
CA GLN A 47 12.54 10.53 10.12
C GLN A 47 12.79 11.18 11.49
N TYR A 48 11.92 10.94 12.47
CA TYR A 48 12.07 11.43 13.85
C TYR A 48 13.18 10.74 14.65
N SER A 49 13.77 9.67 14.11
CA SER A 49 14.86 8.93 14.75
C SER A 49 16.25 9.34 14.23
N LEU A 50 16.32 9.95 13.04
CA LEU A 50 17.58 10.46 12.49
C LEU A 50 18.18 11.56 13.36
N GLY A 51 19.51 11.54 13.49
CA GLY A 51 20.29 12.51 14.26
C GLY A 51 20.20 12.35 15.77
N LYS A 52 19.54 11.29 16.26
CA LYS A 52 19.38 11.04 17.71
C LYS A 52 20.46 10.14 18.29
N SER A 53 21.06 9.27 17.48
CA SER A 53 22.11 8.35 17.93
C SER A 53 23.50 8.94 17.68
N LYS A 54 24.42 8.71 18.62
CA LYS A 54 25.85 8.98 18.41
C LYS A 54 26.54 7.86 17.60
N ASP A 55 25.89 6.70 17.47
CA ASP A 55 26.40 5.57 16.69
C ASP A 55 26.12 5.77 15.20
N LYS A 56 27.19 5.98 14.43
CA LYS A 56 27.13 6.15 12.97
C LYS A 56 26.53 4.94 12.24
N ALA A 57 26.66 3.72 12.78
CA ALA A 57 26.05 2.53 12.19
C ALA A 57 24.52 2.56 12.33
N VAL A 58 24.03 2.96 13.50
CA VAL A 58 22.59 3.16 13.76
C VAL A 58 22.02 4.23 12.82
N GLU A 59 22.67 5.39 12.74
CA GLU A 59 22.23 6.48 11.86
C GLU A 59 22.14 6.06 10.39
N ARG A 60 23.16 5.35 9.88
CA ARG A 60 23.14 4.82 8.49
C ARG A 60 22.00 3.82 8.27
N LYS A 61 21.72 2.96 9.25
CA LYS A 61 20.64 1.96 9.13
C LYS A 61 19.26 2.62 9.16
N ILE A 62 19.05 3.61 10.03
CA ILE A 62 17.80 4.40 10.07
C ILE A 62 17.60 5.16 8.75
N ALA A 63 18.65 5.79 8.22
CA ALA A 63 18.58 6.49 6.93
C ALA A 63 18.20 5.54 5.77
N LYS A 64 18.76 4.32 5.79
CA LYS A 64 18.39 3.28 4.82
C LYS A 64 16.93 2.87 4.95
N ILE A 65 16.44 2.68 6.18
CA ILE A 65 15.03 2.35 6.44
C ILE A 65 14.11 3.45 5.93
N LEU A 66 14.42 4.72 6.22
CA LEU A 66 13.64 5.86 5.71
C LEU A 66 13.56 5.87 4.18
N SER A 67 14.69 5.67 3.49
CA SER A 67 14.69 5.60 2.03
C SER A 67 13.88 4.43 1.49
N GLN A 68 13.96 3.27 2.15
CA GLN A 68 13.20 2.08 1.78
C GLN A 68 11.70 2.26 2.02
N SER A 69 11.30 2.84 3.16
CA SER A 69 9.91 3.08 3.50
C SER A 69 9.27 4.09 2.53
N GLN A 70 9.98 5.16 2.16
CA GLN A 70 9.49 6.11 1.16
C GLN A 70 9.24 5.44 -0.20
N LYS A 71 10.18 4.61 -0.68
CA LYS A 71 10.00 3.85 -1.92
C LYS A 71 8.82 2.90 -1.84
N ILE A 72 8.66 2.19 -0.73
CA ILE A 72 7.53 1.27 -0.53
C ILE A 72 6.20 2.03 -0.50
N ARG A 73 6.13 3.17 0.18
CA ARG A 73 4.94 4.02 0.20
C ARG A 73 4.54 4.44 -1.22
N ASP A 74 5.51 4.86 -2.03
CA ASP A 74 5.25 5.27 -3.40
C ASP A 74 4.78 4.08 -4.27
N GLN A 75 5.31 2.88 -4.03
CA GLN A 75 4.82 1.65 -4.66
C GLN A 75 3.36 1.33 -4.28
N PHE A 76 2.98 1.51 -3.01
CA PHE A 76 1.59 1.36 -2.59
C PHE A 76 0.67 2.37 -3.30
N LEU A 77 1.08 3.64 -3.40
CA LEU A 77 0.31 4.64 -4.13
C LEU A 77 0.16 4.30 -5.62
N GLU A 78 1.16 3.69 -6.25
CA GLU A 78 1.03 3.17 -7.61
C GLU A 78 0.04 2.01 -7.70
N LEU A 79 0.00 1.13 -6.70
CA LEU A 79 -0.94 0.02 -6.66
C LEU A 79 -2.39 0.47 -6.52
N VAL A 80 -2.67 1.63 -5.89
CA VAL A 80 -4.01 2.27 -5.89
C VAL A 80 -4.50 2.48 -7.33
N ASP A 81 -3.67 3.06 -8.18
CA ASP A 81 -4.02 3.31 -9.59
C ASP A 81 -4.09 2.01 -10.41
N LEU A 82 -3.16 1.08 -10.15
CA LEU A 82 -3.07 -0.17 -10.91
C LEU A 82 -4.24 -1.11 -10.63
N ASP A 83 -4.74 -1.14 -9.40
CA ASP A 83 -5.94 -1.90 -9.03
C ASP A 83 -7.15 -1.46 -9.85
N ALA A 84 -7.41 -0.15 -9.86
CA ALA A 84 -8.51 0.42 -10.64
C ALA A 84 -8.36 0.12 -12.15
N GLN A 85 -7.16 0.29 -12.71
CA GLN A 85 -6.90 -0.03 -14.12
C GLN A 85 -7.09 -1.52 -14.43
N ALA A 86 -6.67 -2.41 -13.53
CA ALA A 86 -6.83 -3.84 -13.70
C ALA A 86 -8.30 -4.26 -13.63
N TYR A 87 -9.06 -3.71 -12.68
CA TYR A 87 -10.48 -4.01 -12.54
C TYR A 87 -11.31 -3.48 -13.73
N GLN A 88 -10.96 -2.30 -14.28
CA GLN A 88 -11.59 -1.81 -15.51
C GLN A 88 -11.44 -2.80 -16.67
N LYS A 89 -10.29 -3.48 -16.79
CA LYS A 89 -10.08 -4.53 -17.81
C LYS A 89 -10.95 -5.76 -17.55
N VAL A 90 -11.15 -6.14 -16.29
CA VAL A 90 -12.08 -7.22 -15.91
C VAL A 90 -13.51 -6.86 -16.31
N VAL A 91 -13.96 -5.65 -16.01
CA VAL A 91 -15.30 -5.15 -16.38
C VAL A 91 -15.48 -5.15 -17.89
N ALA A 92 -14.50 -4.65 -18.65
CA ALA A 92 -14.54 -4.65 -20.12
C ALA A 92 -14.59 -6.09 -20.69
N ALA A 93 -13.90 -7.03 -20.05
CA ALA A 93 -13.88 -8.42 -20.50
C ALA A 93 -15.20 -9.18 -20.27
N ARG A 94 -16.10 -8.70 -19.40
CA ARG A 94 -17.41 -9.37 -19.11
C ARG A 94 -18.27 -9.59 -20.36
N ARG A 95 -18.11 -8.77 -21.39
CA ARG A 95 -18.84 -8.88 -22.67
C ARG A 95 -18.12 -9.76 -23.72
N LEU A 96 -16.97 -10.32 -23.36
CA LEU A 96 -16.12 -11.12 -24.24
C LEU A 96 -16.24 -12.62 -23.93
N SER A 97 -15.50 -13.45 -24.68
CA SER A 97 -15.47 -14.91 -24.46
C SER A 97 -14.98 -15.28 -23.06
N LYS A 98 -15.42 -16.45 -22.55
CA LYS A 98 -15.00 -16.98 -21.24
C LYS A 98 -13.47 -17.04 -21.08
N SER A 99 -12.74 -17.36 -22.15
CA SER A 99 -11.28 -17.35 -22.15
C SER A 99 -10.70 -15.96 -21.85
N LYS A 100 -11.19 -14.91 -22.53
CA LYS A 100 -10.74 -13.52 -22.29
C LYS A 100 -11.12 -13.02 -20.89
N GLN A 101 -12.29 -13.40 -20.37
CA GLN A 101 -12.70 -13.11 -19.00
C GLN A 101 -11.71 -13.71 -17.99
N ARG A 102 -11.35 -15.00 -18.15
CA ARG A 102 -10.39 -15.68 -17.28
C ARG A 102 -9.02 -15.03 -17.31
N THR A 103 -8.53 -14.66 -18.50
CA THR A 103 -7.23 -13.97 -18.64
C THR A 103 -7.24 -12.59 -17.96
N ALA A 104 -8.32 -11.82 -18.08
CA ALA A 104 -8.44 -10.52 -17.42
C ALA A 104 -8.46 -10.67 -15.88
N ALA A 105 -9.22 -11.63 -15.34
CA ALA A 105 -9.26 -11.90 -13.90
C ALA A 105 -7.89 -12.35 -13.36
N GLN A 106 -7.21 -13.27 -14.06
CA GLN A 106 -5.86 -13.70 -13.67
C GLN A 106 -4.84 -12.55 -13.69
N ALA A 107 -4.96 -11.61 -14.64
CA ALA A 107 -4.11 -10.44 -14.67
C ALA A 107 -4.41 -9.48 -13.50
N ALA A 108 -5.69 -9.30 -13.14
CA ALA A 108 -6.09 -8.44 -12.03
C ALA A 108 -5.59 -8.94 -10.68
N ARG A 109 -5.65 -10.25 -10.42
CA ARG A 109 -5.12 -10.88 -9.18
C ARG A 109 -3.63 -10.59 -8.91
N LYS A 110 -2.85 -10.17 -9.91
CA LYS A 110 -1.44 -9.78 -9.71
C LYS A 110 -1.29 -8.57 -8.79
N VAL A 111 -2.27 -7.65 -8.78
CA VAL A 111 -2.24 -6.45 -7.94
C VAL A 111 -2.36 -6.80 -6.45
N PRO A 112 -3.39 -7.52 -5.97
CA PRO A 112 -3.46 -7.90 -4.56
C PRO A 112 -2.31 -8.81 -4.12
N ILE A 113 -1.82 -9.72 -4.97
CA ILE A 113 -0.60 -10.50 -4.66
C ILE A 113 0.60 -9.57 -4.42
N LYS A 114 0.73 -8.50 -5.21
CA LYS A 114 1.80 -7.52 -5.02
C LYS A 114 1.61 -6.72 -3.74
N ILE A 115 0.38 -6.33 -3.39
CA ILE A 115 0.04 -5.69 -2.11
C ILE A 115 0.52 -6.56 -0.94
N CYS A 116 0.13 -7.84 -0.89
CA CYS A 116 0.56 -8.77 0.17
C CYS A 116 2.09 -8.84 0.31
N ARG A 117 2.81 -8.93 -0.81
CA ARG A 117 4.28 -8.98 -0.82
C ARG A 117 4.91 -7.70 -0.28
N ILE A 118 4.37 -6.54 -0.66
CA ILE A 118 4.89 -5.26 -0.19
C ILE A 118 4.56 -5.06 1.29
N CYS A 119 3.41 -5.52 1.79
CA CYS A 119 3.12 -5.49 3.23
C CYS A 119 4.21 -6.20 4.03
N TYR A 120 4.63 -7.40 3.61
CA TYR A 120 5.72 -8.13 4.27
C TYR A 120 7.03 -7.33 4.25
N GLN A 121 7.41 -6.77 3.10
CA GLN A 121 8.60 -5.92 2.98
C GLN A 121 8.57 -4.69 3.90
N ALA A 122 7.39 -4.11 4.12
CA ALA A 122 7.20 -2.99 5.02
C ALA A 122 7.32 -3.40 6.49
N ILE A 123 6.74 -4.54 6.87
CA ILE A 123 6.83 -5.10 8.23
C ILE A 123 8.30 -5.32 8.61
N ASP A 124 9.12 -5.86 7.70
CA ASP A 124 10.56 -6.11 7.89
C ASP A 124 11.38 -4.85 8.24
N LEU A 125 10.87 -3.65 7.98
CA LEU A 125 11.53 -2.40 8.34
C LEU A 125 11.37 -2.03 9.83
N THR A 126 10.34 -2.55 10.49
CA THR A 126 9.91 -2.11 11.82
C THR A 126 10.79 -2.61 12.98
N PRO A 127 11.36 -3.83 13.00
CA PRO A 127 12.06 -4.34 14.19
C PRO A 127 13.25 -3.47 14.59
N TYR A 128 13.98 -2.93 13.62
CA TYR A 128 15.11 -2.06 13.90
C TYR A 128 14.67 -0.71 14.48
N LEU A 129 13.53 -0.17 14.02
CA LEU A 129 12.96 1.07 14.55
C LEU A 129 12.40 0.88 15.96
N VAL A 130 11.90 -0.31 16.30
CA VAL A 130 11.47 -0.61 17.67
C VAL A 130 12.64 -0.52 18.64
N VAL A 131 13.81 -1.06 18.25
CA VAL A 131 14.99 -1.11 19.13
C VAL A 131 15.76 0.22 19.14
N TYR A 132 16.00 0.80 17.96
CA TYR A 132 16.92 1.94 17.80
C TYR A 132 16.23 3.24 17.36
N GLY A 133 14.94 3.19 17.06
CA GLY A 133 14.17 4.37 16.69
C GLY A 133 13.74 5.19 17.90
N ASN A 134 13.01 6.26 17.61
CA ASN A 134 12.46 7.15 18.60
C ASN A 134 11.39 6.44 19.45
N GLN A 135 11.74 6.15 20.69
CA GLN A 135 10.89 5.38 21.62
C GLN A 135 9.55 6.06 21.94
N TYR A 136 9.44 7.38 21.75
CA TYR A 136 8.18 8.11 21.91
C TYR A 136 7.16 7.84 20.78
N LEU A 137 7.57 7.19 19.69
CA LEU A 137 6.73 6.91 18.52
C LEU A 137 6.48 5.40 18.35
N LEU A 138 6.65 4.59 19.40
CA LEU A 138 6.36 3.16 19.34
C LEU A 138 4.86 2.89 19.07
N SER A 139 3.96 3.78 19.51
CA SER A 139 2.55 3.71 19.16
C SER A 139 2.30 3.82 17.66
N ASP A 140 3.06 4.66 16.94
CA ASP A 140 2.94 4.81 15.49
C ASP A 140 3.41 3.55 14.76
N ILE A 141 4.46 2.88 15.25
CA ILE A 141 4.87 1.57 14.72
C ILE A 141 3.79 0.51 14.93
N LYS A 142 3.13 0.50 16.11
CA LYS A 142 2.03 -0.45 16.36
C LYS A 142 0.87 -0.21 15.39
N VAL A 143 0.42 1.03 15.24
CA VAL A 143 -0.64 1.38 14.27
C VAL A 143 -0.22 0.99 12.85
N ALA A 144 1.05 1.22 12.48
CA ALA A 144 1.54 0.81 11.16
C ALA A 144 1.44 -0.71 10.95
N LEU A 145 1.79 -1.53 11.95
CA LEU A 145 1.71 -2.98 11.87
C LEU A 145 0.25 -3.46 11.72
N GLU A 146 -0.67 -2.93 12.52
CA GLU A 146 -2.11 -3.25 12.43
C GLU A 146 -2.68 -2.90 11.05
N LEU A 147 -2.32 -1.73 10.50
CA LEU A 147 -2.75 -1.32 9.17
C LEU A 147 -2.11 -2.18 8.06
N LEU A 148 -0.85 -2.60 8.20
CA LEU A 148 -0.19 -3.51 7.25
C LEU A 148 -0.84 -4.89 7.25
N GLU A 149 -1.21 -5.39 8.43
CA GLU A 149 -1.97 -6.64 8.56
C GLU A 149 -3.36 -6.50 7.93
N ALA A 150 -4.10 -5.45 8.25
CA ALA A 150 -5.40 -5.19 7.63
C ALA A 150 -5.31 -5.06 6.11
N ALA A 151 -4.28 -4.38 5.59
CA ALA A 151 -4.02 -4.27 4.15
C ALA A 151 -3.69 -5.64 3.52
N PHE A 152 -2.88 -6.46 4.20
CA PHE A 152 -2.54 -7.81 3.74
C PHE A 152 -3.78 -8.70 3.67
N GLN A 153 -4.57 -8.74 4.75
CA GLN A 153 -5.79 -9.56 4.84
C GLN A 153 -6.83 -9.11 3.82
N SER A 154 -7.00 -7.79 3.64
CA SER A 154 -7.89 -7.22 2.62
C SER A 154 -7.47 -7.65 1.22
N ALA A 155 -6.19 -7.57 0.88
CA ALA A 155 -5.69 -8.03 -0.41
C ALA A 155 -5.81 -9.56 -0.58
N GLN A 156 -5.56 -10.33 0.47
CA GLN A 156 -5.71 -11.79 0.45
C GLN A 156 -7.15 -12.21 0.16
N ALA A 157 -8.14 -11.53 0.74
CA ALA A 157 -9.55 -11.78 0.48
C ALA A 157 -9.90 -11.64 -1.02
N LEU A 158 -9.30 -10.67 -1.72
CA LEU A 158 -9.51 -10.45 -3.16
C LEU A 158 -8.92 -11.57 -4.03
N ILE A 159 -7.77 -12.13 -3.63
CA ILE A 159 -7.13 -13.25 -4.35
C ILE A 159 -8.06 -14.48 -4.38
N ASN A 160 -8.83 -14.67 -3.31
CA ASN A 160 -9.71 -15.82 -3.12
C ASN A 160 -11.12 -15.63 -3.71
N THR A 161 -11.50 -14.40 -4.04
CA THR A 161 -12.88 -14.05 -4.44
C THR A 161 -13.00 -13.62 -5.90
N GLU A 162 -11.94 -13.06 -6.49
CA GLU A 162 -11.81 -12.84 -7.95
C GLU A 162 -11.25 -14.06 -8.64
#